data_AF-A0A5C8INL0-F1
#
_entry.id   AF-A0A5C8INL0-F1
#
_cell.length_a   1.000
_cell.length_b   1.000
_cell.length_c   1.000
_cell.angle_alpha   90.00
_cell.angle_beta   90.00
_cell.angle_gamma   90.00
#
_symmetry.space_group_name_H-M   'P 1'
#
loop_
_entity.id
_entity.type
_entity.pdbx_description
1 polymer ?
#
loop_
_entity_poly.entity_id
_entity_poly.type
_entity_poly.pdbx_seq_one_letter_code
_entity_poly.pdbx_strand_id
1 'polypeptide(L)' 'MDFVADALFDRRKLRMLTAVDLYTRECVAIDVGQSLKGEDVLRTHRQLLCPPIH' A
#
# COMPACT_ATOMS: atom_id res chain seq x y z
N MET A 1 6.02 -2.92 6.25
CA MET A 1 5.48 -2.11 5.14
C MET A 1 6.58 -2.03 4.13
N ASP A 2 6.30 -2.50 2.92
CA ASP A 2 7.30 -2.61 1.86
C ASP A 2 6.86 -1.82 0.64
N PHE A 3 7.84 -1.34 -0.12
CA PHE A 3 7.62 -0.52 -1.29
C PHE A 3 8.18 -1.23 -2.52
N VAL A 4 7.31 -1.56 -3.47
CA VAL A 4 7.70 -2.20 -4.73
C VAL A 4 7.49 -1.19 -5.85
N ALA A 5 8.51 -0.97 -6.67
CA ALA A 5 8.43 -0.13 -7.87
C ALA A 5 8.73 -0.98 -9.10
N ASP A 6 7.84 -0.93 -10.09
CA ASP A 6 7.95 -1.63 -11.37
C ASP A 6 7.65 -0.67 -12.53
N ALA A 7 7.97 -1.05 -13.77
CA ALA A 7 7.66 -0.27 -14.96
C ALA A 7 6.80 -1.08 -15.92
N LEU A 8 5.65 -0.52 -16.32
CA LEU A 8 4.81 -1.10 -17.37
C LEU A 8 5.54 -1.08 -18.72
N PHE A 9 5.09 -1.88 -19.68
CA PHE A 9 5.67 -1.96 -21.03
C PHE A 9 5.79 -0.58 -21.73
N ASP A 10 4.94 0.38 -21.35
CA ASP A 10 4.91 1.77 -21.81
C ASP A 10 5.77 2.72 -20.95
N ARG A 11 6.74 2.20 -20.18
CA ARG A 11 7.61 2.96 -19.25
C ARG A 11 6.90 3.75 -18.14
N ARG A 12 5.59 3.58 -17.98
CA ARG A 12 4.85 4.15 -16.85
C ARG A 12 5.29 3.45 -15.56
N LYS A 13 5.72 4.25 -14.59
CA LYS A 13 6.12 3.74 -13.27
C LYS A 13 4.87 3.26 -12.54
N LEU A 14 4.93 2.04 -12.03
CA LEU A 14 3.93 1.44 -11.17
C LEU A 14 4.57 1.28 -9.80
N ARG A 15 3.87 1.70 -8.75
CA ARG A 15 4.36 1.60 -7.38
C ARG A 15 3.29 0.93 -6.54
N MET A 16 3.72 0.01 -5.69
CA MET A 16 2.87 -0.73 -4.78
C MET A 16 3.37 -0.51 -3.35
N LEU A 17 2.44 -0.17 -2.46
CA LEU A 17 2.65 -0.12 -1.03
C LEU A 17 1.95 -1.33 -0.41
N THR A 18 2.72 -2.21 0.23
CA THR A 18 2.17 -3.40 0.88
C THR A 18 2.26 -3.25 2.40
N ALA A 19 1.12 -3.38 3.06
CA ALA A 19 1.02 -3.51 4.52
C ALA A 19 0.89 -5.00 4.87
N VAL A 20 1.90 -5.51 5.57
CA VAL A 20 1.97 -6.88 6.06
C VAL A 20 1.88 -6.85 7.57
N ASP A 21 1.02 -7.68 8.13
CA ASP A 21 0.98 -7.91 9.57
C ASP A 21 2.09 -8.88 9.96
N LEU A 22 3.03 -8.42 10.80
CA LEU A 22 4.22 -9.21 11.14
C LEU A 22 3.90 -10.40 12.05
N TYR A 23 2.79 -10.32 12.80
CA TYR A 23 2.38 -11.36 13.75
C TYR A 23 1.78 -12.58 13.05
N THR A 24 0.85 -12.36 12.11
CA THR A 24 0.17 -13.39 11.31
C THR A 24 0.90 -13.72 10.01
N ARG A 25 1.81 -12.85 9.56
CA ARG A 25 2.46 -12.88 8.23
C ARG A 25 1.49 -12.75 7.07
N GLU A 26 0.31 -12.16 7.30
CA GLU A 26 -0.69 -11.92 6.27
C GLU A 26 -0.54 -10.53 5.64
N CYS A 27 -0.87 -10.42 4.34
CA CYS A 27 -0.96 -9.14 3.66
C CYS A 27 -2.36 -8.55 3.87
N VAL A 28 -2.44 -7.47 4.64
CA VAL A 28 -3.72 -6.91 5.10
C VAL A 28 -4.18 -5.75 4.20
N ALA A 29 -3.25 -5.09 3.50
CA ALA A 29 -3.59 -4.09 2.50
C ALA A 29 -2.50 -3.92 1.43
N ILE A 30 -2.92 -3.65 0.20
CA ILE A 30 -2.06 -3.32 -0.93
C ILE A 30 -2.65 -2.08 -1.61
N ASP A 31 -1.86 -1.01 -1.70
CA ASP A 31 -2.21 0.19 -2.48
C ASP A 31 -1.31 0.29 -3.72
N VAL A 32 -1.93 0.54 -4.88
CA VAL A 32 -1.24 0.52 -6.18
C VAL A 32 -1.49 1.83 -6.91
N GLY A 33 -0.41 2.54 -7.23
CA GLY A 33 -0.49 3.84 -7.89
C GLY A 33 0.73 4.14 -8.73
N GLN A 34 0.60 5.09 -9.67
CA GLN A 34 1.75 5.54 -10.49
C GLN A 34 2.69 6.47 -9.70
N SER A 35 2.15 7.08 -8.65
CA SER A 35 2.88 7.82 -7.65
C SER A 35 2.22 7.52 -6.31
N LEU A 36 3.03 7.16 -5.33
CA LEU A 36 2.62 6.97 -3.94
C LEU A 36 3.29 8.08 -3.13
N LYS A 37 2.51 8.82 -2.36
CA LYS A 37 2.92 9.90 -1.46
C LYS A 37 2.77 9.43 0.00
N GLY A 38 3.33 10.20 0.95
CA GLY A 38 3.18 9.91 2.37
C GLY A 38 1.72 9.84 2.85
N GLU A 39 0.82 10.57 2.18
CA GLU A 39 -0.63 10.52 2.44
C GLU A 39 -1.24 9.14 2.16
N ASP A 40 -0.76 8.44 1.12
CA ASP A 40 -1.25 7.11 0.75
C ASP A 40 -0.85 6.06 1.82
N VAL A 41 0.32 6.26 2.44
CA VAL A 41 0.78 5.47 3.59
C VAL A 41 -0.14 5.68 4.79
N LEU A 42 -0.45 6.94 5.12
CA LEU A 42 -1.34 7.27 6.24
C LEU A 42 -2.76 6.74 6.01
N ARG A 43 -3.26 6.78 4.78
CA ARG A 43 -4.58 6.26 4.42
C ARG A 43 -4.64 4.75 4.63
N THR A 44 -3.65 4.02 4.11
CA THR A 44 -3.53 2.57 4.27
C THR A 44 -3.41 2.19 5.75
N HIS A 45 -2.61 2.93 6.52
CA HIS A 45 -2.45 2.68 7.95
C HIS A 45 -3.72 2.97 8.75
N ARG A 46 -4.41 4.07 8.44
CA ARG A 46 -5.68 4.44 9.10
C ARG A 46 -6.78 3.42 8.83
N GLN A 47 -6.84 2.85 7.63
CA GLN A 47 -7.82 1.81 7.30
C GLN A 47 -7.63 0.53 8.12
N LEU A 48 -6.39 0.22 8.51
CA LEU A 48 -6.06 -0.93 9.35
C LEU A 48 -6.33 -0.67 10.85
N LEU A 49 -5.99 0.53 11.35
CA LEU A 49 -6.11 0.88 12.77
C LEU A 49 -7.48 1.43 13.19
N CYS A 50 -8.23 2.01 12.25
CA CYS A 50 -9.51 2.64 12.51
C CYS A 50 -10.48 2.26 11.38
N PRO A 51 -10.96 1.00 11.38
CA PRO A 51 -11.96 0.57 10.41
C PRO A 51 -13.21 1.45 10.56
N PRO A 52 -13.84 1.87 9.45
CA PRO A 52 -15.07 2.64 9.52
C PRO A 52 -16.12 1.86 10.32
N ILE A 53 -16.60 2.47 11.39
CA ILE A 53 -17.73 2.00 12.17
C ILE A 53 -18.94 2.16 11.25
N HIS A 54 -19.49 1.06 10.77
CA HIS A 54 -20.75 1.03 10.02
C HIS A 54 -21.91 0.92 11.01
#